data_AF-A0A2L0B3B8-F1
#
_entry.id   AF-A0A2L0B3B8-F1
#
_cell.length_a   1.000
_cell.length_b   1.000
_cell.length_c   1.000
_cell.angle_alpha   90.00
_cell.angle_beta   90.00
_cell.angle_gamma   90.00
#
_symmetry.space_group_name_H-M   'P 1'
#
loop_
_entity.id
_entity.type
_entity.pdbx_description
1 polymer ?
#
loop_
_entity_poly.entity_id
_entity_poly.type
_entity_poly.pdbx_seq_one_letter_code
_entity_poly.pdbx_strand_id
1 'polypeptide(L)'
;PAIRIEPPAAIPSQEVRKRPPEKLPDEIDEEEEEQRVREESGLARSGVLFGGLINDFKRKAPFYLSDFKDALAMQCIASWIFLYFACLSPIITFGGLLSQATGRNMAAMESLVSGFVCGIGYGFFAGQPLTILGSTGPVLVFETIVYDFCMGMGWDYLSFRFWIGTWIAVILLILVAIDASAF
;
A
#
# COMPACT_ATOMS: atom_id res chain seq x y z
N PRO A 1 -14.13 13.22 83.53
CA PRO A 1 -14.85 12.64 82.38
C PRO A 1 -13.91 11.80 81.51
N ALA A 2 -13.79 10.51 81.83
CA ALA A 2 -13.00 9.56 81.06
C ALA A 2 -13.95 8.75 80.16
N ILE A 3 -14.02 9.09 78.88
CA ILE A 3 -14.78 8.33 77.88
C ILE A 3 -13.92 7.11 77.51
N ARG A 4 -14.24 5.96 78.10
CA ARG A 4 -13.67 4.67 77.74
C ARG A 4 -14.39 4.18 76.48
N ILE A 5 -13.70 4.19 75.34
CA ILE A 5 -14.18 3.59 74.09
C ILE A 5 -13.87 2.10 74.16
N GLU A 6 -14.90 1.25 74.11
CA GLU A 6 -14.72 -0.19 74.03
C GLU A 6 -14.17 -0.59 72.64
N PRO A 7 -13.29 -1.59 72.56
CA PRO A 7 -12.75 -2.02 71.28
C PRO A 7 -13.86 -2.68 70.44
N PRO A 8 -13.88 -2.45 69.11
CA PRO A 8 -14.92 -2.96 68.24
C PRO A 8 -14.97 -4.49 68.27
N ALA A 9 -16.18 -5.05 68.44
CA ALA A 9 -16.42 -6.48 68.63
C ALA A 9 -16.20 -7.35 67.38
N ALA A 10 -15.88 -6.76 66.22
CA ALA A 10 -15.61 -7.51 65.01
C ALA A 10 -14.48 -6.86 64.21
N ILE A 11 -13.47 -7.67 63.89
CA ILE A 11 -12.40 -7.32 62.96
C ILE A 11 -13.00 -7.42 61.55
N PRO A 12 -12.85 -6.41 60.68
CA PRO A 12 -13.38 -6.47 59.32
C PRO A 12 -12.88 -7.71 58.57
N SER A 13 -13.74 -8.35 57.79
CA SER A 13 -13.41 -9.60 57.11
C SER A 13 -12.21 -9.43 56.16
N GLN A 14 -11.16 -10.24 56.37
CA GLN A 14 -9.95 -10.25 55.53
C GLN A 14 -10.15 -10.86 54.14
N GLU A 15 -11.39 -11.23 53.78
CA GLU A 15 -11.70 -11.85 52.49
C GLU A 15 -11.39 -10.95 51.29
N VAL A 16 -11.47 -9.64 51.46
CA VAL A 16 -11.09 -8.66 50.42
C VAL A 16 -9.59 -8.80 50.05
N ARG A 17 -8.74 -9.21 51.01
CA ARG A 17 -7.29 -9.36 50.81
C ARG A 17 -6.88 -10.70 50.20
N LYS A 18 -7.79 -11.69 50.20
CA LYS A 18 -7.55 -13.02 49.60
C LYS A 18 -8.02 -13.13 48.15
N ARG A 19 -8.68 -12.10 47.60
CA ARG A 19 -8.98 -12.08 46.17
C ARG A 19 -7.64 -12.01 45.41
N PRO A 20 -7.39 -12.91 44.45
CA PRO A 20 -6.30 -12.71 43.50
C PRO A 20 -6.41 -11.30 42.93
N PRO A 21 -5.29 -10.59 42.67
CA PRO A 21 -5.37 -9.29 42.04
C PRO A 21 -6.26 -9.41 40.81
N GLU A 22 -7.34 -8.63 40.80
CA GLU A 22 -8.20 -8.44 39.65
C GLU A 22 -7.26 -8.00 38.54
N LYS A 23 -7.06 -8.87 37.54
CA LYS A 23 -6.21 -8.54 36.40
C LYS A 23 -6.75 -7.22 35.86
N LEU A 24 -5.90 -6.19 35.86
CA LEU A 24 -6.16 -4.96 35.14
C LEU A 24 -6.71 -5.34 33.76
N PRO A 25 -7.70 -4.61 33.21
CA PRO A 25 -8.15 -4.90 31.85
C PRO A 25 -6.90 -4.94 30.99
N ASP A 26 -6.67 -6.09 30.35
CA ASP A 26 -5.44 -6.39 29.63
C ASP A 26 -5.00 -5.11 28.91
N GLU A 27 -3.80 -4.59 29.25
CA GLU A 27 -3.12 -3.69 28.33
C GLU A 27 -3.06 -4.52 27.05
N ILE A 28 -3.92 -4.16 26.09
CA ILE A 28 -3.99 -4.84 24.82
C ILE A 28 -2.58 -4.69 24.27
N ASP A 29 -1.85 -5.81 24.26
CA ASP A 29 -0.47 -5.83 23.85
C ASP A 29 -0.46 -5.28 22.42
N GLU A 30 0.10 -4.08 22.22
CA GLU A 30 0.06 -3.40 20.92
C GLU A 30 0.62 -4.32 19.84
N GLU A 31 1.55 -5.21 20.20
CA GLU A 31 2.10 -6.26 19.34
C GLU A 31 1.08 -7.37 19.00
N GLU A 32 0.21 -7.77 19.94
CA GLU A 32 -0.87 -8.74 19.67
C GLU A 32 -2.00 -8.12 18.85
N GLU A 33 -2.33 -6.84 19.07
CA GLU A 33 -3.33 -6.13 18.25
C GLU A 33 -2.79 -5.84 16.86
N GLU A 34 -1.52 -5.45 16.72
CA GLU A 34 -0.85 -5.35 15.43
C GLU A 34 -0.77 -6.70 14.72
N GLN A 35 -0.45 -7.80 15.43
CA GLN A 35 -0.45 -9.14 14.85
C GLN A 35 -1.86 -9.58 14.44
N ARG A 36 -2.89 -9.29 15.25
CA ARG A 36 -4.29 -9.54 14.90
C ARG A 36 -4.70 -8.72 13.69
N VAL A 37 -4.32 -7.45 13.59
CA VAL A 37 -4.56 -6.60 12.42
C VAL A 37 -3.76 -7.12 11.21
N ARG A 38 -2.56 -7.68 11.38
CA ARG A 38 -1.72 -8.28 10.33
C ARG A 38 -2.34 -9.59 9.81
N GLU A 39 -2.88 -10.42 10.70
CA GLU A 39 -3.65 -11.62 10.38
C GLU A 39 -4.99 -11.26 9.72
N GLU A 40 -5.72 -10.30 10.30
CA GLU A 40 -6.98 -9.78 9.80
C GLU A 40 -6.82 -9.00 8.51
N SER A 41 -5.65 -8.49 8.15
CA SER A 41 -5.36 -7.84 6.85
C SER A 41 -4.82 -8.80 5.79
N GLY A 42 -4.52 -10.06 6.15
CA GLY A 42 -4.06 -11.08 5.21
C GLY A 42 -2.56 -11.08 4.95
N LEU A 43 -1.79 -10.35 5.76
CA LEU A 43 -0.33 -10.33 5.78
C LEU A 43 0.27 -11.54 6.54
N ALA A 44 -0.55 -12.54 6.86
CA ALA A 44 -0.11 -13.82 7.41
C ALA A 44 0.25 -14.80 6.27
N ARG A 45 1.31 -15.58 6.47
CA ARG A 45 1.83 -16.50 5.45
C ARG A 45 0.76 -17.55 5.08
N SER A 46 0.28 -17.51 3.84
CA SER A 46 -0.83 -18.37 3.39
C SER A 46 -0.38 -19.83 3.19
N GLY A 47 0.93 -20.09 3.05
CA GLY A 47 1.51 -21.43 2.95
C GLY A 47 1.27 -22.13 1.61
N VAL A 48 0.60 -21.46 0.67
CA VAL A 48 0.31 -21.92 -0.70
C VAL A 48 0.81 -20.88 -1.71
N LEU A 49 1.28 -21.32 -2.88
CA LEU A 49 1.70 -20.39 -3.94
C LEU A 49 0.52 -19.49 -4.36
N PHE A 50 0.73 -18.18 -4.42
CA PHE A 50 -0.29 -17.14 -4.67
C PHE A 50 -1.40 -17.06 -3.61
N GLY A 51 -1.18 -17.60 -2.42
CA GLY A 51 -2.18 -17.61 -1.37
C GLY A 51 -2.56 -16.23 -0.85
N GLY A 52 -1.61 -15.30 -0.73
CA GLY A 52 -1.86 -13.91 -0.39
C GLY A 52 -2.73 -13.21 -1.43
N LEU A 53 -2.38 -13.35 -2.72
CA LEU A 53 -3.15 -12.75 -3.83
C LEU A 53 -4.61 -13.23 -3.88
N ILE A 54 -4.85 -14.53 -3.63
CA ILE A 54 -6.22 -15.09 -3.58
C ILE A 54 -7.00 -14.51 -2.40
N ASN A 55 -6.36 -14.34 -1.25
CA ASN A 55 -6.98 -13.74 -0.07
C ASN A 55 -7.33 -12.27 -0.32
N ASP A 56 -6.43 -11.50 -0.94
CA ASP A 56 -6.68 -10.11 -1.33
C ASP A 56 -7.89 -10.00 -2.26
N PHE A 57 -7.99 -10.89 -3.26
CA PHE A 57 -9.13 -10.91 -4.16
C PHE A 57 -10.45 -11.23 -3.44
N LYS A 58 -10.46 -12.25 -2.56
CA LYS A 58 -11.65 -12.61 -1.77
C LYS A 58 -12.12 -11.47 -0.88
N ARG A 59 -11.18 -10.71 -0.29
CA ARG A 59 -11.47 -9.55 0.55
C ARG A 59 -12.03 -8.38 -0.26
N LYS A 60 -11.52 -8.14 -1.46
CA LYS A 60 -11.96 -7.02 -2.31
C LYS A 60 -13.25 -7.27 -3.07
N ALA A 61 -13.53 -8.52 -3.47
CA ALA A 61 -14.70 -8.91 -4.25
C ALA A 61 -16.06 -8.35 -3.75
N PRO A 62 -16.42 -8.37 -2.45
CA PRO A 62 -17.71 -7.85 -1.98
C PRO A 62 -17.82 -6.32 -2.11
N PHE A 63 -16.71 -5.59 -1.98
CA PHE A 63 -16.70 -4.12 -2.04
C PHE A 63 -16.72 -3.59 -3.47
N TYR A 64 -16.21 -4.37 -4.44
CA TYR A 64 -16.06 -3.93 -5.83
C TYR A 64 -17.37 -3.40 -6.46
N LEU A 65 -18.52 -4.03 -6.18
CA LEU A 65 -19.81 -3.55 -6.67
C LEU A 65 -20.32 -2.30 -5.93
N SER A 66 -19.98 -2.15 -4.65
CA SER A 66 -20.31 -0.94 -3.89
C SER A 66 -19.51 0.26 -4.39
N ASP A 67 -18.22 0.05 -4.71
CA ASP A 67 -17.32 1.11 -5.19
C ASP A 67 -17.88 1.86 -6.41
N PHE A 68 -18.50 1.16 -7.38
CA PHE A 68 -19.15 1.80 -8.53
C PHE A 68 -20.41 2.59 -8.18
N LYS A 69 -21.18 2.11 -7.19
CA LYS A 69 -22.38 2.80 -6.73
C LYS A 69 -22.02 4.07 -5.98
N ASP A 70 -20.99 4.01 -5.14
CA ASP A 70 -20.51 5.12 -4.33
C ASP A 70 -19.83 6.20 -5.19
N ALA A 71 -19.18 5.80 -6.30
CA ALA A 71 -18.58 6.72 -7.27
C ALA A 71 -19.58 7.64 -7.99
N LEU A 72 -20.89 7.36 -7.94
CA LEU A 72 -21.94 8.19 -8.56
C LEU A 72 -22.30 9.45 -7.75
N ALA A 73 -21.73 9.64 -6.57
CA ALA A 73 -21.93 10.85 -5.80
C ALA A 73 -21.37 12.10 -6.53
N MET A 74 -22.11 13.21 -6.53
CA MET A 74 -21.68 14.45 -7.22
C MET A 74 -20.33 15.00 -6.71
N GLN A 75 -19.96 14.71 -5.46
CA GLN A 75 -18.67 15.09 -4.91
C GLN A 75 -17.49 14.40 -5.63
N CYS A 76 -17.69 13.18 -6.13
CA CYS A 76 -16.67 12.44 -6.88
C CYS A 76 -16.29 13.13 -8.20
N ILE A 77 -17.24 13.85 -8.83
CA ILE A 77 -16.99 14.59 -10.07
C ILE A 77 -15.99 15.73 -9.82
N ALA A 78 -16.15 16.46 -8.70
CA ALA A 78 -15.22 17.53 -8.33
C ALA A 78 -13.81 16.99 -8.04
N SER A 79 -13.72 15.88 -7.30
CA SER A 79 -12.45 15.20 -7.03
C SER A 79 -11.79 14.67 -8.31
N TRP A 80 -12.57 14.13 -9.26
CA TRP A 80 -12.07 13.64 -10.54
C TRP A 80 -11.44 14.76 -11.38
N ILE A 81 -12.13 15.90 -11.52
CA ILE A 81 -11.59 17.06 -12.27
C ILE A 81 -10.33 17.59 -11.60
N PHE A 82 -10.33 17.72 -10.27
CA PHE A 82 -9.16 18.18 -9.51
C PHE A 82 -7.96 17.24 -9.72
N LEU A 83 -8.16 15.93 -9.54
CA LEU A 83 -7.12 14.92 -9.73
C LEU A 83 -6.60 14.88 -11.16
N TYR A 84 -7.47 15.06 -12.16
CA TYR A 84 -7.05 15.12 -13.56
C TYR A 84 -5.98 16.21 -13.78
N PHE A 85 -6.23 17.44 -13.34
CA PHE A 85 -5.25 18.52 -13.48
C PHE A 85 -4.03 18.32 -12.58
N ALA A 86 -4.22 17.82 -11.35
CA ALA A 86 -3.14 17.55 -10.41
C ALA A 86 -2.16 16.49 -10.94
N CYS A 87 -2.63 15.46 -11.64
CA CYS A 87 -1.80 14.41 -12.21
C CYS A 87 -1.25 14.75 -13.60
N LEU A 88 -1.97 15.55 -14.39
CA LEU A 88 -1.55 15.93 -15.74
C LEU A 88 -0.28 16.80 -15.72
N SER A 89 -0.17 17.75 -14.79
CA SER A 89 1.00 18.64 -14.67
C SER A 89 2.33 17.88 -14.45
N PRO A 90 2.46 16.98 -13.46
CA PRO A 90 3.69 16.22 -13.26
C PRO A 90 3.96 15.25 -14.40
N ILE A 91 2.93 14.63 -15.01
CA ILE A 91 3.15 13.73 -16.16
C ILE A 91 3.74 14.47 -17.35
N ILE A 92 3.23 15.66 -17.68
CA ILE A 92 3.79 16.48 -18.76
C ILE A 92 5.20 16.95 -18.41
N THR A 93 5.42 17.40 -17.17
CA THR A 93 6.72 17.91 -16.72
C THR A 93 7.79 16.82 -16.79
N PHE A 94 7.54 15.66 -16.18
CA PHE A 94 8.48 14.54 -16.20
C PHE A 94 8.62 13.93 -17.59
N GLY A 95 7.54 13.84 -18.38
CA GLY A 95 7.60 13.38 -19.76
C GLY A 95 8.43 14.30 -20.66
N GLY A 96 8.40 15.62 -20.42
CA GLY A 96 9.24 16.59 -21.12
C GLY A 96 10.71 16.47 -20.75
N LEU A 97 11.02 16.33 -19.46
CA LEU A 97 12.40 16.10 -18.98
C LEU A 97 12.96 14.78 -19.52
N LEU A 98 12.16 13.71 -19.53
CA LEU A 98 12.54 12.41 -20.05
C LEU A 98 12.77 12.46 -21.57
N SER A 99 11.99 13.25 -22.30
CA SER A 99 12.21 13.48 -23.74
C SER A 99 13.57 14.10 -24.04
N GLN A 100 13.99 15.06 -23.22
CA GLN A 100 15.29 15.70 -23.35
C GLN A 100 16.43 14.74 -22.98
N ALA A 101 16.25 13.96 -21.91
CA ALA A 101 17.25 13.00 -21.44
C ALA A 101 17.45 11.81 -22.39
N THR A 102 16.39 11.35 -23.07
CA THR A 102 16.41 10.12 -23.90
C THR A 102 16.53 10.40 -25.40
N GLY A 103 16.91 11.61 -25.80
CA GLY A 103 17.09 11.98 -27.21
C GLY A 103 15.80 11.87 -28.04
N ARG A 104 14.65 12.18 -27.45
CA ARG A 104 13.29 12.07 -28.04
C ARG A 104 12.79 10.64 -28.31
N ASN A 105 13.43 9.61 -27.77
CA ASN A 105 12.90 8.24 -27.86
C ASN A 105 11.71 8.02 -26.92
N MET A 106 11.57 8.82 -25.86
CA MET A 106 10.47 8.73 -24.91
C MET A 106 9.97 10.13 -24.58
N ALA A 107 8.91 10.60 -25.24
CA ALA A 107 8.38 11.94 -25.06
C ALA A 107 7.18 11.98 -24.11
N ALA A 108 6.63 13.19 -23.92
CA ALA A 108 5.51 13.43 -23.03
C ALA A 108 4.24 12.69 -23.48
N MET A 109 4.05 12.47 -24.78
CA MET A 109 2.88 11.78 -25.31
C MET A 109 2.90 10.29 -24.97
N GLU A 110 4.04 9.62 -25.11
CA GLU A 110 4.22 8.20 -24.74
C GLU A 110 4.04 8.02 -23.23
N SER A 111 4.54 8.96 -22.44
CA SER A 111 4.35 8.98 -20.98
C SER A 111 2.89 9.16 -20.58
N LEU A 112 2.14 10.01 -21.29
CA LEU A 112 0.69 10.19 -21.08
C LEU A 112 -0.09 8.93 -21.44
N VAL A 113 0.19 8.31 -22.59
CA VAL A 113 -0.48 7.08 -23.01
C VAL A 113 -0.18 5.93 -22.04
N SER A 114 1.08 5.78 -21.63
CA SER A 114 1.48 4.79 -20.62
C SER A 114 0.76 5.03 -19.29
N GLY A 115 0.71 6.29 -18.81
CA GLY A 115 0.02 6.63 -17.57
C GLY A 115 -1.47 6.32 -17.62
N PHE A 116 -2.13 6.59 -18.76
CA PHE A 116 -3.53 6.28 -18.97
C PHE A 116 -3.80 4.76 -18.94
N VAL A 117 -3.03 3.97 -19.71
CA VAL A 117 -3.20 2.51 -19.78
C VAL A 117 -2.94 1.87 -18.42
N CYS A 118 -1.84 2.26 -17.75
CA CYS A 118 -1.51 1.76 -16.42
C CYS A 118 -2.55 2.20 -15.37
N GLY A 119 -3.05 3.44 -15.44
CA GLY A 119 -4.06 3.97 -14.53
C GLY A 119 -5.40 3.25 -14.64
N ILE A 120 -5.86 2.95 -15.86
CA ILE A 120 -7.07 2.14 -16.09
C ILE A 120 -6.88 0.71 -15.58
N GLY A 121 -5.76 0.06 -15.94
CA GLY A 121 -5.46 -1.29 -15.49
C GLY A 121 -5.42 -1.37 -13.96
N TYR A 122 -4.70 -0.46 -13.32
CA TYR A 122 -4.62 -0.39 -11.86
C TYR A 122 -5.98 -0.07 -11.24
N GLY A 123 -6.74 0.88 -11.78
CA GLY A 123 -8.06 1.24 -11.23
C GLY A 123 -9.03 0.07 -11.14
N PHE A 124 -9.03 -0.82 -12.14
CA PHE A 124 -9.90 -2.01 -12.14
C PHE A 124 -9.38 -3.16 -11.27
N PHE A 125 -8.07 -3.36 -11.20
CA PHE A 125 -7.47 -4.54 -10.54
C PHE A 125 -6.81 -4.26 -9.18
N ALA A 126 -6.77 -3.00 -8.72
CA ALA A 126 -6.11 -2.65 -7.47
C ALA A 126 -6.91 -3.04 -6.22
N GLY A 127 -6.18 -3.51 -5.20
CA GLY A 127 -6.71 -3.65 -3.84
C GLY A 127 -7.16 -2.31 -3.25
N GLN A 128 -6.42 -1.22 -3.55
CA GLN A 128 -6.72 0.14 -3.09
C GLN A 128 -6.83 1.11 -4.29
N PRO A 129 -8.05 1.50 -4.70
CA PRO A 129 -8.28 2.32 -5.89
C PRO A 129 -7.98 3.81 -5.66
N LEU A 130 -7.70 4.22 -4.41
CA LEU A 130 -7.32 5.59 -4.06
C LEU A 130 -5.84 5.91 -4.36
N THR A 131 -5.03 4.89 -4.69
CA THR A 131 -3.61 5.08 -5.01
C THR A 131 -3.45 5.63 -6.42
N ILE A 132 -2.71 6.73 -6.55
CA ILE A 132 -2.42 7.39 -7.83
C ILE A 132 -1.06 6.91 -8.34
N LEU A 133 -1.05 6.35 -9.55
CA LEU A 133 0.19 5.98 -10.24
C LEU A 133 0.78 7.19 -10.95
N GLY A 134 2.08 7.40 -10.80
CA GLY A 134 2.79 8.47 -11.47
C GLY A 134 4.28 8.18 -11.58
N SER A 135 4.92 8.79 -12.58
CA SER A 135 6.38 8.78 -12.69
C SER A 135 6.99 9.60 -11.54
N THR A 136 8.06 9.10 -10.96
CA THR A 136 8.76 9.73 -9.83
C THR A 136 10.17 10.16 -10.24
N GLY A 137 10.73 11.14 -9.53
CA GLY A 137 12.08 11.64 -9.78
C GLY A 137 13.17 10.55 -9.80
N PRO A 138 13.18 9.58 -8.86
CA PRO A 138 14.16 8.48 -8.89
C PRO A 138 14.07 7.60 -10.14
N VAL A 139 12.86 7.32 -10.63
CA VAL A 139 12.67 6.56 -11.87
C VAL A 139 13.23 7.35 -13.06
N LEU A 140 12.99 8.66 -13.13
CA LEU A 140 13.58 9.50 -14.18
C LEU A 140 15.11 9.45 -14.17
N VAL A 141 15.73 9.59 -13.01
CA VAL A 141 17.20 9.53 -12.88
C VAL A 141 17.73 8.16 -13.32
N PHE A 142 17.05 7.08 -12.92
CA PHE A 142 17.40 5.73 -13.35
C PHE A 142 17.34 5.58 -14.88
N GLU A 143 16.28 6.08 -15.52
CA GLU A 143 16.14 6.02 -16.98
C GLU A 143 17.23 6.80 -17.73
N THR A 144 17.62 7.98 -17.23
CA THR A 144 18.73 8.75 -17.80
C THR A 144 20.04 7.97 -17.75
N ILE A 145 20.35 7.33 -16.61
CA ILE A 145 21.57 6.53 -16.45
C ILE A 145 21.56 5.32 -17.40
N VAL A 146 20.41 4.66 -17.55
CA VAL A 146 20.25 3.52 -18.47
C VAL A 146 20.44 3.97 -19.92
N TYR A 147 19.89 5.12 -20.29
CA TYR A 147 20.06 5.69 -21.62
C TYR A 147 21.53 6.00 -21.93
N ASP A 148 22.23 6.70 -21.03
CA ASP A 148 23.64 7.04 -21.17
C ASP A 148 24.52 5.78 -21.26
N PHE A 149 24.21 4.75 -20.48
CA PHE A 149 24.89 3.46 -20.50
C PHE A 149 24.72 2.74 -21.85
N CYS A 150 23.50 2.73 -22.40
CA CYS A 150 23.23 2.13 -23.71
C CYS A 150 23.99 2.88 -24.82
N MET A 151 24.04 4.21 -24.76
CA MET A 151 24.80 5.03 -25.71
C MET A 151 26.31 4.79 -25.62
N GLY A 152 26.87 4.64 -24.42
CA GLY A 152 28.28 4.32 -24.21
C GLY A 152 28.69 2.95 -24.79
N MET A 153 27.77 1.98 -24.83
CA MET A 153 28.02 0.63 -25.35
C MET A 153 27.51 0.42 -26.80
N GLY A 154 26.81 1.39 -27.38
CA GLY A 154 26.19 1.26 -28.70
C GLY A 154 25.02 0.28 -28.75
N TRP A 155 24.31 0.09 -27.63
CA TRP A 155 23.14 -0.79 -27.55
C TRP A 155 21.83 -0.02 -27.81
N ASP A 156 20.84 -0.72 -28.36
CA ASP A 156 19.52 -0.15 -28.56
C ASP A 156 18.78 0.00 -27.22
N TYR A 157 18.49 1.26 -26.86
CA TYR A 157 17.86 1.63 -25.60
C TYR A 157 16.48 0.97 -25.42
N LEU A 158 15.64 0.96 -26.46
CA LEU A 158 14.28 0.41 -26.37
C LEU A 158 14.29 -1.10 -26.10
N SER A 159 15.16 -1.83 -26.80
CA SER A 159 15.34 -3.27 -26.61
C SER A 159 15.87 -3.59 -25.21
N PHE A 160 16.85 -2.83 -24.72
CA PHE A 160 17.40 -3.02 -23.38
C PHE A 160 16.38 -2.70 -22.29
N ARG A 161 15.61 -1.62 -22.46
CA ARG A 161 14.50 -1.24 -21.57
C ARG A 161 13.44 -2.34 -21.48
N PHE A 162 13.08 -2.98 -22.59
CA PHE A 162 12.14 -4.10 -22.61
C PHE A 162 12.65 -5.30 -21.78
N TRP A 163 13.94 -5.62 -21.89
CA TRP A 163 14.56 -6.69 -21.10
C TRP A 163 14.57 -6.37 -19.60
N ILE A 164 14.91 -5.13 -19.21
CA ILE A 164 14.82 -4.69 -17.82
C ILE A 164 13.39 -4.86 -17.29
N GLY A 165 12.39 -4.37 -18.03
CA GLY A 165 10.98 -4.50 -17.66
C GLY A 165 10.52 -5.95 -17.52
N THR A 166 10.98 -6.83 -18.41
CA THR A 166 10.68 -8.27 -18.36
C THR A 166 11.23 -8.92 -17.09
N TRP A 167 12.48 -8.64 -16.73
CA TRP A 167 13.08 -9.15 -15.50
C TRP A 167 12.39 -8.61 -14.24
N ILE A 168 12.04 -7.32 -14.22
CA ILE A 168 11.26 -6.74 -13.12
C ILE A 168 9.92 -7.46 -12.97
N ALA A 169 9.18 -7.71 -14.06
CA ALA A 169 7.92 -8.43 -14.03
C ALA A 169 8.08 -9.86 -13.48
N VAL A 170 9.11 -10.58 -13.91
CA VAL A 170 9.41 -11.93 -13.41
C VAL A 170 9.71 -11.92 -11.90
N ILE A 171 10.55 -10.99 -11.44
CA ILE A 171 10.89 -10.86 -10.01
C ILE A 171 9.63 -10.52 -9.21
N LEU A 172 8.81 -9.57 -9.67
CA LEU A 172 7.56 -9.21 -9.02
C LEU A 172 6.59 -10.39 -8.93
N LEU A 173 6.45 -11.19 -10.00
CA LEU A 173 5.63 -12.40 -9.97
C LEU A 173 6.12 -13.42 -8.95
N ILE A 174 7.44 -13.61 -8.84
CA ILE A 174 8.03 -14.50 -7.84
C ILE A 174 7.75 -13.97 -6.42
N LEU A 175 7.93 -12.67 -6.18
CA LEU A 175 7.66 -12.04 -4.89
C LEU A 175 6.19 -12.19 -4.46
N VAL A 176 5.26 -12.04 -5.40
CA VAL A 176 3.83 -12.27 -5.17
C VAL A 176 3.56 -13.76 -4.90
N ALA A 177 4.21 -14.67 -5.61
CA ALA A 177 4.02 -16.10 -5.43
C ALA A 177 4.51 -16.62 -4.07
N ILE A 178 5.54 -16.00 -3.49
CA ILE A 178 6.11 -16.37 -2.18
C ILE A 178 5.49 -15.64 -0.99
N ASP A 179 4.45 -14.82 -1.22
CA ASP A 179 3.84 -13.95 -0.21
C ASP A 179 4.89 -13.07 0.51
N ALA A 180 5.77 -12.40 -0.24
CA ALA A 180 6.85 -11.58 0.33
C ALA A 180 6.34 -10.41 1.20
N SER A 181 5.09 -9.98 1.02
CA SER A 181 4.45 -8.94 1.84
C SER A 181 4.17 -9.39 3.29
N ALA A 182 4.17 -10.70 3.55
CA ALA A 182 3.99 -11.27 4.89
C ALA A 182 5.29 -11.29 5.72
N PHE A 183 6.44 -11.01 5.10
CA PHE A 183 7.74 -10.94 5.77
C PHE A 183 7.96 -9.62 6.52
#